data_AF-A0A8H3F6X8-F1
#
_entry.id   AF-A0A8H3F6X8-F1
#
_cell.length_a   1.000
_cell.length_b   1.000
_cell.length_c   1.000
_cell.angle_alpha   90.00
_cell.angle_beta   90.00
_cell.angle_gamma   90.00
#
_symmetry.space_group_name_H-M   'P 1'
#
loop_
_entity.id
_entity.type
_entity.pdbx_description
1 polymer ?
#
loop_
_entity_poly.entity_id
_entity_poly.type
_entity_poly.pdbx_seq_one_letter_code
_entity_poly.pdbx_strand_id
1 'polypeptide(L)' 'MVFIDAGDEVFLMDPVFDLYVYLVELAGGIIRYVPIPPPAGADSAVKSGDEWTVDIQGLGDAISSED' A
#
# COMPACT_ATOMS: atom_id res chain seq x y z
N MET A 1 3.51 -18.96 5.20
CA MET A 1 2.26 -18.21 4.95
C MET A 1 1.44 -18.97 3.91
N VAL A 2 0.10 -18.84 3.88
CA VAL A 2 -0.75 -19.63 2.96
C VAL A 2 -0.80 -19.06 1.54
N PHE A 3 -0.48 -17.77 1.34
CA PHE A 3 -0.66 -17.06 0.07
C PHE A 3 0.53 -16.18 -0.36
N ILE A 4 1.65 -16.22 0.36
CA ILE A 4 2.84 -15.41 0.03
C ILE A 4 4.03 -16.37 0.02
N ASP A 5 4.64 -16.49 -1.14
CA ASP A 5 5.92 -17.16 -1.34
C ASP A 5 7.05 -16.13 -1.46
N ALA A 6 8.29 -16.62 -1.34
CA ALA A 6 9.45 -15.75 -1.40
C ALA A 6 9.59 -15.12 -2.79
N GLY A 7 9.64 -13.78 -2.83
CA GLY A 7 9.69 -13.01 -4.08
C GLY A 7 8.35 -12.44 -4.54
N ASP A 8 7.22 -12.87 -3.96
CA ASP A 8 5.91 -12.30 -4.28
C ASP A 8 5.84 -10.82 -3.90
N GLU A 9 5.32 -9.98 -4.79
CA GLU A 9 5.06 -8.58 -4.47
C GLU A 9 3.75 -8.41 -3.70
N VAL A 10 3.79 -7.67 -2.59
CA VAL A 10 2.62 -7.31 -1.78
C VAL A 10 2.50 -5.80 -1.70
N PHE A 11 1.42 -5.27 -2.24
CA PHE A 11 1.11 -3.85 -2.15
C PHE A 11 0.52 -3.50 -0.78
N LEU A 12 1.13 -2.54 -0.08
CA LEU A 12 0.66 -2.02 1.20
C LEU A 12 0.33 -0.52 1.08
N MET A 13 -0.87 -0.13 1.50
CA MET A 13 -1.28 1.28 1.51
C MET A 13 -0.67 2.01 2.71
N ASP A 14 0.04 3.11 2.47
CA ASP A 14 0.68 3.93 3.49
C ASP A 14 -0.20 5.15 3.83
N PRO A 15 -0.56 5.39 5.12
CA PRO A 15 -0.09 4.73 6.34
C PRO A 15 -0.61 3.31 6.54
N VAL A 16 0.30 2.38 6.86
CA VAL A 16 0.00 0.95 7.03
C VAL A 16 -0.01 0.53 8.49
N PHE A 17 -0.80 -0.48 8.82
CA PHE A 17 -0.66 -1.19 10.09
C PHE A 17 0.64 -1.99 10.13
N ASP A 18 1.49 -1.74 11.12
CA ASP A 18 2.86 -2.25 11.24
C ASP A 18 2.97 -3.77 11.16
N LEU A 19 2.00 -4.52 11.72
CA LEU A 19 1.99 -5.97 11.66
C LEU A 19 1.97 -6.52 10.21
N TYR A 20 1.41 -5.80 9.25
CA TYR A 20 1.40 -6.25 7.85
C TYR A 20 2.80 -6.26 7.24
N VAL A 21 3.63 -5.27 7.58
CA VAL A 21 5.03 -5.21 7.15
C VAL A 21 5.77 -6.45 7.66
N TYR A 22 5.69 -6.72 8.97
CA TYR A 22 6.36 -7.86 9.58
C TYR A 22 5.90 -9.21 9.02
N LEU A 23 4.61 -9.37 8.74
CA LEU A 23 4.08 -10.62 8.19
C LEU A 23 4.56 -10.84 6.74
N VAL A 24 4.58 -9.80 5.90
CA VAL A 24 5.09 -9.93 4.52
C VAL A 24 6.58 -10.24 4.52
N GLU A 25 7.37 -9.53 5.33
CA GLU A 25 8.81 -9.76 5.44
C GLU A 25 9.13 -11.17 5.97
N LEU A 26 8.40 -11.64 6.99
CA LEU A 26 8.57 -13.00 7.53
C LEU A 26 8.23 -14.09 6.49
N ALA A 27 7.34 -13.79 5.55
CA ALA A 27 7.01 -14.67 4.43
C ALA A 27 8.05 -14.66 3.30
N GLY A 28 8.97 -13.68 3.30
CA GLY A 28 9.92 -13.45 2.20
C GLY A 28 9.33 -12.67 1.02
N GLY A 29 8.17 -12.03 1.19
CA GLY A 29 7.55 -11.19 0.17
C GLY A 29 8.25 -9.83 0.03
N ILE A 30 8.07 -9.19 -1.13
CA ILE A 30 8.60 -7.88 -1.47
C ILE A 30 7.48 -6.84 -1.28
N ILE A 31 7.68 -5.88 -0.38
CA ILE A 31 6.69 -4.84 -0.14
C ILE A 31 6.76 -3.75 -1.21
N ARG A 32 5.61 -3.40 -1.78
CA ARG A 32 5.42 -2.24 -2.66
C ARG A 32 4.48 -1.25 -1.98
N TYR A 33 4.95 -0.03 -1.70
CA TYR A 33 4.12 0.96 -1.00
C TYR A 33 3.22 1.74 -1.96
N VAL A 34 1.95 1.89 -1.57
CA VAL A 34 0.95 2.70 -2.27
C VAL A 34 0.56 3.86 -1.34
N PRO A 35 1.01 5.09 -1.59
CA PRO A 35 0.71 6.20 -0.70
C PRO A 35 -0.76 6.60 -0.76
N ILE A 36 -1.36 6.91 0.39
CA ILE A 36 -2.60 7.66 0.52
C ILE A 36 -2.20 9.11 0.86
N PRO A 37 -2.01 9.99 -0.15
CA PRO A 37 -1.59 11.36 0.11
C PRO A 37 -2.64 12.12 0.94
N PRO A 38 -2.20 13.04 1.82
CA PRO A 38 -3.12 13.93 2.51
C PRO A 38 -3.89 14.80 1.51
N PRO A 39 -5.19 15.04 1.73
CA PRO A 39 -5.95 15.97 0.90
C PRO A 39 -5.40 17.39 1.01
N ALA A 40 -5.68 18.20 -0.02
CA ALA A 40 -5.25 19.59 -0.07
C ALA A 40 -5.73 20.37 1.18
N GLY A 41 -4.79 21.03 1.87
CA GLY A 41 -5.05 21.81 3.08
C GLY A 41 -5.28 20.97 4.35
N ALA A 42 -4.86 19.70 4.38
CA ALA A 42 -4.91 18.86 5.59
C ALA A 42 -4.01 19.36 6.73
N ASP A 43 -3.07 20.27 6.44
CA ASP A 43 -2.20 20.93 7.40
C ASP A 43 -2.88 22.06 8.19
N SER A 44 -4.02 22.53 7.72
CA SER A 44 -4.65 23.78 8.17
C SER A 44 -6.13 23.65 8.54
N ALA A 45 -6.78 22.53 8.21
CA ALA A 45 -8.18 22.27 8.56
C ALA A 45 -8.44 20.78 8.79
N VAL A 46 -9.50 20.47 9.55
CA VAL A 46 -10.01 19.10 9.69
C VAL A 46 -10.54 18.62 8.35
N LYS A 47 -10.17 17.39 7.98
CA LYS A 47 -10.52 16.72 6.75
C LYS A 47 -11.30 15.45 7.03
N SER A 48 -12.27 15.12 6.19
CA SER A 48 -13.03 13.88 6.32
C SER A 48 -12.27 12.72 5.67
N GLY A 49 -12.58 11.48 6.08
CA GLY A 49 -11.85 10.31 5.61
C GLY A 49 -11.98 10.05 4.11
N ASP A 50 -13.10 10.44 3.50
CA ASP A 50 -13.39 10.32 2.06
C ASP A 50 -12.60 11.31 1.19
N GLU A 51 -11.96 12.32 1.78
CA GLU A 51 -11.05 13.21 1.06
C GLU A 51 -9.65 12.59 0.87
N TRP A 52 -9.31 11.53 1.61
CA TRP A 52 -8.08 10.76 1.43
C TRP A 52 -8.29 9.73 0.33
N THR A 53 -7.49 9.80 -0.73
CA THR A 53 -7.70 8.99 -1.94
C THR A 53 -6.42 8.25 -2.33
N VAL A 54 -6.58 7.15 -3.05
CA VAL A 54 -5.49 6.37 -3.65
C VAL A 54 -5.52 6.59 -5.16
N ASP A 55 -4.36 6.71 -5.78
CA ASP A 55 -4.24 6.67 -7.24
C ASP A 55 -4.49 5.23 -7.75
N ILE A 56 -5.75 4.93 -8.05
CA ILE A 56 -6.16 3.60 -8.52
C ILE A 56 -5.56 3.29 -9.90
N GLN A 57 -5.35 4.29 -10.74
CA GLN A 57 -4.77 4.07 -12.06
C GLN A 57 -3.28 3.72 -11.92
N GLY A 58 -2.53 4.53 -11.16
CA GLY A 58 -1.11 4.27 -10.88
C GLY A 58 -0.90 2.94 -10.16
N LEU A 59 -1.81 2.55 -9.27
CA LEU A 59 -1.81 1.21 -8.66
C LEU A 59 -2.00 0.13 -9.73
N GLY A 60 -2.99 0.26 -10.61
CA GLY A 60 -3.22 -0.69 -11.69
C GLY A 60 -2.02 -0.85 -12.63
N ASP A 61 -1.39 0.28 -12.99
CA ASP A 61 -0.20 0.31 -13.85
C ASP A 61 1.04 -0.31 -13.18
N ALA A 62 1.07 -0.34 -11.84
CA ALA A 62 2.18 -0.91 -11.06
C ALA A 62 2.10 -2.43 -10.90
N ILE A 63 0.94 -3.06 -11.17
CA ILE A 63 0.78 -4.51 -11.07
C ILE A 63 1.57 -5.18 -12.21
N SER A 64 2.58 -5.98 -11.85
CA SER A 64 3.36 -6.77 -12.81
C SER A 64 2.55 -7.96 -13.35
N SER A 65 2.83 -8.37 -14.58
CA SER A 65 2.38 -9.67 -15.09
C SER A 65 3.22 -10.81 -14.50
N GLU A 66 2.63 -12.00 -14.36
CA GLU A 66 3.40 -13.24 -14.24
C GLU A 66 4.04 -13.53 -15.60
N ASP A 67 5.37 -13.76 -15.64
CA ASP A 67 6.06 -14.31 -16.82
C ASP A 67 5.92 -15.85 -16.88
#